data_AF-A0A3B0SUT3-F1
#
_entry.id   AF-A0A3B0SUT3-F1
#
_cell.length_a   1.000
_cell.length_b   1.000
_cell.length_c   1.000
_cell.angle_alpha   90.00
_cell.angle_beta   90.00
_cell.angle_gamma   90.00
#
_symmetry.space_group_name_H-M   'P 1'
#
loop_
_entity.id
_entity.type
_entity.pdbx_description
1 polymer ?
#
loop_
_entity_poly.entity_id
_entity_poly.type
_entity_poly.pdbx_seq_one_letter_code
_entity_poly.pdbx_strand_id
1 'polypeptide(L)'
;MANDERLTLDQAYQAAYLWLDHAGDPPLDISEPSHGSVELVTERSFARVRSSDGPVEQSSVLALLRAAEAGKKLLIFSPSGFSPGAISIAETQGIGLFTLDRVGRVIPETTHARAIVPDTEPDPPFIPTEVEDPSDTFWNRPQPTVTDEPVATTPDDDGIGAGTIDWADCPSCGTTHHRNAKFCRECGRSLRGGSMHATPVAHDPAAPKLRCRTCGSHDIELLE
;
A
#
# COMPACT_ATOMS: atom_id res chain seq x y z
N MET A 1 3.67 23.65 -8.06
CA MET A 1 3.05 22.39 -8.50
C MET A 1 2.46 21.75 -7.26
N ALA A 2 1.14 21.83 -7.10
CA ALA A 2 0.48 21.27 -5.92
C ALA A 2 0.66 19.75 -5.95
N ASN A 3 1.28 19.17 -4.91
CA ASN A 3 1.21 17.74 -4.69
C ASN A 3 -0.27 17.38 -4.57
N ASP A 4 -0.79 16.68 -5.58
CA ASP A 4 -2.11 16.05 -5.51
C ASP A 4 -1.95 14.88 -4.53
N GLU A 5 -2.00 15.18 -3.24
CA GLU A 5 -1.75 14.25 -2.14
C GLU A 5 -2.94 13.29 -2.03
N ARG A 6 -2.94 12.29 -2.91
CA ARG A 6 -3.87 11.17 -2.91
C ARG A 6 -3.51 10.21 -1.80
N LEU A 7 -4.52 9.48 -1.30
CA LEU A 7 -4.26 8.42 -0.33
C LEU A 7 -3.34 7.36 -0.90
N THR A 8 -2.37 6.96 -0.09
CA THR A 8 -1.57 5.75 -0.32
C THR A 8 -2.45 4.50 -0.27
N LEU A 9 -1.96 3.37 -0.78
CA LEU A 9 -2.71 2.10 -0.72
C LEU A 9 -3.07 1.73 0.72
N ASP A 10 -2.14 1.86 1.65
CA ASP A 10 -2.35 1.55 3.07
C ASP A 10 -3.43 2.43 3.70
N GLN A 11 -3.41 3.74 3.41
CA GLN A 11 -4.44 4.65 3.87
C GLN A 11 -5.81 4.33 3.25
N ALA A 12 -5.85 4.05 1.95
CA ALA A 12 -7.07 3.66 1.27
C ALA A 12 -7.65 2.35 1.84
N TYR A 13 -6.78 1.39 2.14
CA TYR A 13 -7.14 0.14 2.81
C TYR A 13 -7.73 0.39 4.19
N GLN A 14 -7.07 1.20 5.02
CA GLN A 14 -7.52 1.50 6.37
C GLN A 14 -8.87 2.24 6.36
N ALA A 15 -9.08 3.18 5.43
CA ALA A 15 -10.36 3.85 5.25
C ALA A 15 -11.47 2.87 4.87
N ALA A 16 -11.21 1.97 3.92
CA ALA A 16 -12.17 0.94 3.52
C ALA A 16 -12.49 -0.05 4.66
N TYR A 17 -11.47 -0.46 5.42
CA TYR A 17 -11.65 -1.32 6.60
C TYR A 17 -12.58 -0.67 7.63
N LEU A 18 -12.30 0.57 8.02
CA LEU A 18 -13.10 1.30 9.01
C LEU A 18 -14.53 1.53 8.54
N TRP A 19 -14.71 1.81 7.25
CA TRP A 19 -16.04 1.97 6.68
C TRP A 19 -16.84 0.66 6.73
N LEU A 20 -16.22 -0.48 6.41
CA LEU A 20 -16.86 -1.80 6.47
C LEU A 20 -17.22 -2.20 7.91
N ASP A 21 -16.30 -1.96 8.85
CA ASP A 21 -16.53 -2.17 10.29
C ASP A 21 -17.70 -1.32 10.79
N HIS A 22 -17.72 -0.03 10.45
CA HIS A 22 -18.81 0.89 10.80
C HIS A 22 -20.15 0.50 10.16
N ALA A 23 -20.13 -0.02 8.93
CA ALA A 23 -21.31 -0.54 8.25
C ALA A 23 -21.83 -1.86 8.87
N GLY A 24 -21.15 -2.41 9.88
CA GLY A 24 -21.51 -3.65 10.57
C GLY A 24 -21.17 -4.91 9.75
N ASP A 25 -20.18 -4.82 8.85
CA ASP A 25 -19.71 -5.92 8.02
C ASP A 25 -18.17 -5.98 8.06
N PRO A 26 -17.56 -6.24 9.23
CA PRO A 26 -16.10 -6.19 9.38
C PRO A 26 -15.39 -7.24 8.52
N PRO A 27 -14.20 -6.93 7.97
CA PRO A 27 -13.39 -7.91 7.25
C PRO A 27 -12.97 -9.09 8.14
N LEU A 28 -13.18 -10.30 7.64
CA LEU A 28 -12.77 -11.57 8.26
C LEU A 28 -11.45 -12.08 7.70
N ASP A 29 -11.20 -11.81 6.43
CA ASP A 29 -9.98 -12.19 5.72
C ASP A 29 -9.47 -11.03 4.87
N ILE A 30 -8.14 -10.90 4.81
CA ILE A 30 -7.44 -9.80 4.14
C ILE A 30 -6.34 -10.43 3.30
N SER A 31 -6.30 -10.10 2.01
CA SER A 31 -5.27 -10.62 1.11
C SER A 31 -4.80 -9.57 0.10
N GLU A 32 -3.58 -9.76 -0.41
CA GLU A 32 -2.97 -8.89 -1.43
C GLU A 32 -2.68 -9.71 -2.69
N PRO A 33 -3.67 -9.93 -3.57
CA PRO A 33 -3.51 -10.80 -4.74
C PRO A 33 -2.62 -10.17 -5.82
N SER A 34 -2.47 -8.85 -5.82
CA SER A 34 -1.64 -8.11 -6.78
C SER A 34 -1.14 -6.79 -6.20
N HIS A 35 0.03 -6.34 -6.65
CA HIS A 35 0.57 -5.02 -6.28
C HIS A 35 -0.44 -3.91 -6.61
N GLY A 36 -0.68 -3.03 -5.64
CA GLY A 36 -1.65 -1.94 -5.79
C GLY A 36 -3.10 -2.33 -5.50
N SER A 37 -3.35 -3.52 -4.97
CA SER A 37 -4.69 -3.94 -4.55
C SER A 37 -4.69 -4.75 -3.27
N VAL A 38 -5.66 -4.45 -2.40
CA VAL A 38 -5.97 -5.24 -1.21
C VAL A 38 -7.40 -5.75 -1.31
N GLU A 39 -7.63 -6.99 -0.90
CA GLU A 39 -8.95 -7.60 -0.82
C GLU A 39 -9.36 -7.76 0.63
N LEU A 40 -10.61 -7.42 0.90
CA LEU A 40 -11.28 -7.49 2.18
C LEU A 40 -12.49 -8.40 2.00
N VAL A 41 -12.45 -9.59 2.59
CA VAL A 41 -13.56 -10.54 2.55
C VAL A 41 -14.29 -10.47 3.88
N THR A 42 -15.57 -10.14 3.82
CA THR A 42 -16.47 -10.12 4.98
C THR A 42 -17.42 -11.31 4.89
N GLU A 43 -18.32 -11.44 5.86
CA GLU A 43 -19.38 -12.45 5.81
C GLU A 43 -20.34 -12.20 4.63
N ARG A 44 -20.63 -10.93 4.33
CA ARG A 44 -21.69 -10.53 3.38
C ARG A 44 -21.18 -9.92 2.08
N SER A 45 -19.91 -9.53 2.05
CA SER A 45 -19.33 -8.70 1.01
C SER A 45 -17.92 -9.15 0.64
N PHE A 46 -17.56 -8.88 -0.60
CA PHE A 46 -16.22 -9.00 -1.14
C PHE A 46 -15.82 -7.61 -1.63
N ALA A 47 -14.89 -6.98 -0.92
CA ALA A 47 -14.41 -5.63 -1.22
C ALA A 47 -12.98 -5.68 -1.74
N ARG A 48 -12.71 -4.92 -2.80
CA ARG A 48 -11.35 -4.72 -3.32
C ARG A 48 -10.98 -3.24 -3.26
N VAL A 49 -9.89 -2.94 -2.58
CA VAL A 49 -9.26 -1.62 -2.55
C VAL A 49 -8.22 -1.58 -3.66
N ARG A 50 -8.25 -0.56 -4.52
CA ARG A 50 -7.31 -0.41 -5.63
C ARG A 50 -6.72 0.99 -5.62
N SER A 51 -5.40 1.08 -5.62
CA SER A 51 -4.68 2.35 -5.80
C SER A 51 -3.92 2.30 -7.13
N SER A 52 -4.15 3.30 -7.99
CA SER A 52 -3.52 3.42 -9.30
C SER A 52 -3.36 4.88 -9.71
N ASP A 53 -2.44 5.18 -10.62
CA ASP A 53 -2.21 6.56 -11.08
C ASP A 53 -3.42 7.18 -11.80
N GLY A 54 -4.25 6.33 -12.42
CA GLY A 54 -5.46 6.70 -13.14
C GLY A 54 -6.74 6.11 -12.54
N PRO A 55 -7.91 6.52 -13.07
CA PRO A 55 -9.19 5.97 -12.67
C PRO A 55 -9.26 4.47 -12.93
N VAL A 56 -10.04 3.77 -12.11
CA VAL A 56 -10.24 2.33 -12.24
C VAL A 56 -11.05 2.05 -13.50
N GLU A 57 -10.46 1.25 -14.38
CA GLU A 57 -11.05 0.90 -15.68
C GLU A 57 -11.98 -0.31 -15.61
N GLN A 58 -12.81 -0.46 -16.65
CA GLN A 58 -13.73 -1.58 -16.85
C GLN A 58 -13.08 -2.96 -16.61
N SER A 59 -11.84 -3.15 -17.04
CA SER A 59 -11.11 -4.42 -16.88
C SER A 59 -10.96 -4.83 -15.41
N SER A 60 -10.81 -3.86 -14.51
CA SER A 60 -10.68 -4.11 -13.07
C SER A 60 -12.00 -4.56 -12.45
N VAL A 61 -13.11 -3.98 -12.91
CA VAL A 61 -14.47 -4.37 -12.50
C VAL A 61 -14.78 -5.80 -12.96
N LEU A 62 -14.44 -6.13 -14.20
CA LEU A 62 -14.61 -7.49 -14.74
C LEU A 62 -13.71 -8.53 -14.04
N ALA A 63 -12.51 -8.13 -13.61
CA ALA A 63 -11.62 -9.00 -12.85
C ALA A 63 -12.18 -9.29 -11.44
N LEU A 64 -12.91 -8.34 -10.83
CA LEU A 64 -13.60 -8.56 -9.55
C LEU A 64 -14.66 -9.66 -9.66
N LEU A 65 -15.49 -9.61 -10.71
CA LEU A 65 -16.55 -10.59 -10.95
C LEU A 65 -16.05 -12.03 -11.07
N ARG A 66 -14.80 -12.22 -11.52
CA ARG A 66 -14.19 -13.56 -11.64
C ARG A 66 -13.60 -14.08 -10.34
N ALA A 67 -13.15 -13.17 -9.48
CA ALA A 67 -12.47 -13.52 -8.23
C ALA A 67 -13.46 -13.71 -7.07
N ALA A 68 -14.61 -13.03 -7.13
CA ALA A 68 -15.52 -13.00 -6.01
C ALA A 68 -16.33 -14.29 -5.85
N GLU A 69 -16.57 -14.66 -4.58
CA GLU A 69 -17.43 -15.77 -4.22
C GLU A 69 -18.90 -15.48 -4.55
N ALA A 70 -19.62 -16.50 -5.00
CA ALA A 70 -21.03 -16.37 -5.33
C ALA A 70 -21.86 -15.99 -4.09
N GLY A 71 -22.72 -14.98 -4.23
CA GLY A 71 -23.68 -14.55 -3.19
C GLY A 71 -23.22 -13.40 -2.29
N LYS A 72 -21.96 -12.99 -2.36
CA LYS A 72 -21.46 -11.80 -1.65
C LYS A 72 -21.70 -10.52 -2.46
N LYS A 73 -21.94 -9.41 -1.76
CA LYS A 73 -21.98 -8.08 -2.38
C LYS A 73 -20.60 -7.69 -2.87
N LEU A 74 -20.49 -7.14 -4.07
CA LEU A 74 -19.21 -6.83 -4.68
C LEU A 74 -18.92 -5.34 -4.56
N LEU A 75 -17.82 -4.98 -3.91
CA LEU A 75 -17.46 -3.59 -3.63
C LEU A 75 -16.06 -3.27 -4.19
N ILE A 76 -15.88 -2.06 -4.70
CA ILE A 76 -14.55 -1.53 -5.05
C ILE A 76 -14.36 -0.16 -4.41
N PHE A 77 -13.23 0.00 -3.72
CA PHE A 77 -12.78 1.28 -3.16
C PHE A 77 -11.57 1.78 -3.95
N SER A 78 -11.55 3.06 -4.32
CA SER A 78 -10.44 3.66 -5.07
C SER A 78 -10.26 5.14 -4.73
N PRO A 79 -9.05 5.60 -4.37
CA PRO A 79 -8.77 7.03 -4.23
C PRO A 79 -8.69 7.75 -5.59
N SER A 80 -8.54 7.00 -6.68
CA SER A 80 -8.34 7.55 -8.04
C SER A 80 -9.64 7.64 -8.85
N GLY A 81 -10.78 7.25 -8.25
CA GLY A 81 -12.08 7.22 -8.90
C GLY A 81 -12.20 6.13 -9.97
N PHE A 82 -13.20 6.27 -10.85
CA PHE A 82 -13.61 5.25 -11.81
C PHE A 82 -13.87 5.85 -13.20
N SER A 83 -13.56 5.08 -14.25
CA SER A 83 -13.90 5.49 -15.60
C SER A 83 -15.42 5.35 -15.86
N PRO A 84 -16.01 6.13 -16.79
CA PRO A 84 -17.44 6.01 -17.10
C PRO A 84 -17.85 4.59 -17.51
N GLY A 85 -16.96 3.86 -18.20
CA GLY A 85 -17.18 2.45 -18.56
C GLY A 85 -17.22 1.53 -17.34
N ALA A 86 -16.36 1.77 -16.35
CA ALA A 86 -16.38 1.03 -15.09
C ALA A 86 -17.68 1.25 -14.31
N ILE A 87 -18.15 2.51 -14.22
CA ILE A 87 -19.41 2.87 -13.55
C ILE A 87 -20.60 2.18 -14.23
N SER A 88 -20.69 2.27 -15.56
CA SER A 88 -21.79 1.67 -16.32
C SER A 88 -21.91 0.15 -16.11
N ILE A 89 -20.78 -0.54 -16.08
CA ILE A 89 -20.76 -2.00 -15.87
C ILE A 89 -21.06 -2.35 -14.42
N ALA A 90 -20.52 -1.60 -13.47
CA ALA A 90 -20.82 -1.81 -12.07
C ALA A 90 -22.32 -1.66 -11.78
N GLU A 91 -22.99 -0.66 -12.36
CA GLU A 91 -24.44 -0.51 -12.22
C GLU A 91 -25.21 -1.70 -12.80
N THR A 92 -24.78 -2.21 -13.95
CA THR A 92 -25.44 -3.35 -14.60
C THR A 92 -25.23 -4.65 -13.83
N GLN A 93 -24.08 -4.80 -13.16
CA GLN A 93 -23.67 -6.03 -12.48
C GLN A 93 -23.93 -6.00 -10.96
N GLY A 94 -24.52 -4.92 -10.45
CA GLY A 94 -24.83 -4.77 -9.04
C GLY A 94 -23.62 -4.57 -8.13
N ILE A 95 -22.56 -3.92 -8.64
CA ILE A 95 -21.30 -3.69 -7.93
C ILE A 95 -21.31 -2.30 -7.30
N GLY A 96 -20.99 -2.21 -6.01
CA GLY A 96 -20.83 -0.95 -5.29
C GLY A 96 -19.46 -0.34 -5.53
N LEU A 97 -19.39 0.78 -6.24
CA LEU A 97 -18.16 1.57 -6.39
C LEU A 97 -18.11 2.74 -5.42
N PHE A 98 -16.98 2.90 -4.75
CA PHE A 98 -16.71 3.95 -3.79
C PHE A 98 -15.40 4.67 -4.11
N THR A 99 -15.48 5.99 -4.24
CA THR A 99 -14.30 6.85 -4.33
C THR A 99 -13.88 7.27 -2.93
N LEU A 100 -12.58 7.23 -2.64
CA LEU A 100 -12.04 7.74 -1.38
C LEU A 100 -11.51 9.15 -1.58
N ASP A 101 -11.90 10.07 -0.71
CA ASP A 101 -11.30 11.41 -0.69
C ASP A 101 -9.93 11.42 0.01
N ARG A 102 -9.31 12.59 0.13
CA ARG A 102 -7.98 12.74 0.74
C ARG A 102 -7.95 12.51 2.25
N VAL A 103 -9.08 12.56 2.93
CA VAL A 103 -9.18 12.33 4.38
C VAL A 103 -9.67 10.93 4.72
N GLY A 104 -9.97 10.10 3.71
CA GLY A 104 -10.50 8.74 3.88
C GLY A 104 -12.03 8.67 3.94
N ARG A 105 -12.73 9.74 3.55
CA ARG A 105 -14.18 9.74 3.40
C ARG A 105 -14.58 8.90 2.20
N VAL A 106 -15.67 8.14 2.34
CA VAL A 106 -16.15 7.20 1.34
C VAL A 106 -17.31 7.81 0.55
N ILE A 107 -17.12 8.04 -0.75
CA ILE A 107 -18.09 8.67 -1.64
C ILE A 107 -18.70 7.59 -2.57
N PRO A 108 -20.03 7.35 -2.51
CA PRO A 108 -20.68 6.34 -3.35
C PRO A 108 -20.91 6.83 -4.79
N GLU A 109 -20.37 6.10 -5.76
CA GLU A 109 -20.47 6.45 -7.19
C GLU A 109 -21.69 5.79 -7.87
N THR A 110 -22.04 4.59 -7.42
CA THR A 110 -23.13 3.77 -8.00
C THR A 110 -24.37 3.76 -7.12
N THR A 111 -25.52 3.45 -7.72
CA THR A 111 -26.80 3.25 -7.03
C THR A 111 -26.68 2.13 -6.00
N HIS A 112 -25.94 1.07 -6.35
CA HIS A 112 -25.65 -0.06 -5.47
C HIS A 112 -24.77 0.33 -4.28
N ALA A 113 -23.78 1.20 -4.48
CA ALA A 113 -22.99 1.78 -3.40
C ALA A 113 -23.87 2.61 -2.45
N ARG A 114 -24.73 3.50 -3.00
CA ARG A 114 -25.64 4.34 -2.19
C ARG A 114 -26.61 3.52 -1.35
N ALA A 115 -27.06 2.38 -1.85
CA ALA A 115 -28.00 1.50 -1.14
C ALA A 115 -27.41 0.80 0.09
N ILE A 116 -26.09 0.81 0.26
CA ILE A 116 -25.40 0.15 1.38
C ILE A 116 -24.65 1.13 2.28
N VAL A 117 -24.69 2.44 1.98
CA VAL A 117 -24.10 3.46 2.85
C VAL A 117 -24.83 3.45 4.20
N PRO A 118 -24.10 3.39 5.33
CA PRO A 118 -24.72 3.47 6.65
C PRO A 118 -25.42 4.83 6.86
N ASP A 119 -26.50 4.84 7.64
CA ASP A 119 -27.26 6.08 7.92
C ASP A 119 -26.41 7.15 8.62
N THR A 120 -25.40 6.71 9.36
CA THR A 120 -24.38 7.59 9.98
C THR A 120 -23.07 7.38 9.22
N GLU A 121 -22.48 8.46 8.73
CA GLU A 121 -21.19 8.42 8.03
C GLU A 121 -20.06 8.25 9.05
N PRO A 122 -19.10 7.32 8.83
CA PRO A 122 -17.96 7.17 9.73
C PRO A 122 -17.05 8.40 9.67
N ASP A 123 -16.48 8.78 10.82
CA ASP A 123 -15.50 9.86 10.88
C ASP A 123 -14.26 9.49 10.06
N PRO A 124 -13.79 10.39 9.15
CA PRO A 124 -12.64 10.08 8.32
C PRO A 124 -11.37 9.92 9.16
N PRO A 125 -10.56 8.88 8.92
CA PRO A 125 -9.40 8.56 9.75
C PRO A 125 -8.21 9.53 9.57
N PHE A 126 -8.17 10.30 8.50
CA PHE A 126 -7.01 11.14 8.14
C PHE A 126 -7.34 12.63 8.08
N ILE A 127 -8.28 13.11 8.90
CA ILE A 127 -8.48 14.56 9.07
C ILE A 127 -7.16 15.16 9.59
N PRO A 128 -6.54 16.13 8.88
CA PRO A 128 -5.39 16.83 9.42
C PRO A 128 -5.79 17.45 10.75
N THR A 129 -5.19 16.97 11.83
CA THR A 129 -5.36 17.63 13.13
C THR A 129 -4.66 18.97 12.98
N GLU A 130 -5.43 20.06 12.92
CA GLU A 130 -4.88 21.37 13.22
C GLU A 130 -4.36 21.27 14.65
N VAL A 131 -3.05 21.02 14.78
CA VAL A 131 -2.38 21.14 16.06
C VAL A 131 -2.45 22.63 16.36
N GLU A 132 -3.44 23.05 17.15
CA GLU A 132 -3.36 24.33 17.85
C GLU A 132 -2.07 24.26 18.65
N ASP A 133 -1.01 24.85 18.10
CA ASP A 133 0.33 24.81 18.64
C ASP A 133 0.25 25.33 20.10
N PRO A 134 0.40 24.46 21.13
CA PRO A 134 0.35 24.92 22.51
C PRO A 134 1.56 25.83 22.84
N SER A 135 2.49 26.03 21.89
CA SER A 135 3.65 26.88 22.02
C SER A 135 3.31 28.34 22.31
N ASP A 136 2.13 28.84 21.93
CA ASP A 136 1.74 30.24 22.23
C ASP A 136 1.36 30.47 23.71
N THR A 137 1.12 29.40 24.47
CA THR A 137 0.88 29.51 25.93
C THR A 137 2.06 29.07 26.77
N PHE A 138 3.02 28.34 26.21
CA PHE A 138 4.17 27.83 26.96
C PHE A 138 5.22 28.92 27.28
N TRP A 139 5.47 29.86 26.36
CA TRP A 139 6.47 30.92 26.54
C TRP A 139 6.01 32.11 27.41
N ASN A 140 4.71 32.24 27.68
CA ASN A 140 4.15 33.36 28.47
C ASN A 140 4.00 33.04 29.96
N ARG A 141 4.66 31.98 30.46
CA ARG A 141 4.72 31.70 31.90
C ARG A 141 5.83 32.54 32.52
N PRO A 142 5.55 33.45 33.49
CA PRO A 142 6.62 34.12 34.22
C PRO A 142 7.46 33.06 34.95
N GLN A 143 8.74 32.98 34.58
CA GLN A 143 9.69 32.03 35.17
C GLN A 143 9.90 32.37 36.65
N PRO A 144 9.83 31.38 37.57
CA PRO A 144 10.35 31.57 38.91
C PRO A 144 11.88 31.63 38.82
N THR A 145 12.48 32.64 39.44
CA THR A 145 13.93 32.86 39.54
C THR A 145 14.63 31.64 40.13
N VAL A 146 15.39 30.90 39.32
CA VAL A 146 16.23 29.79 39.78
C VAL A 146 17.62 30.35 40.11
N THR A 147 18.06 30.09 41.33
CA THR A 147 19.36 30.45 41.88
C THR A 147 20.43 29.49 41.34
N ASP A 148 21.58 30.03 40.93
CA ASP A 148 22.73 29.31 40.37
C ASP A 148 23.31 28.24 41.32
N GLU A 149 23.32 26.98 40.90
CA GLU A 149 24.36 25.99 41.23
C GLU A 149 24.61 25.05 40.03
N PRO A 150 25.87 24.71 39.70
CA PRO A 150 26.21 24.04 38.45
C PRO A 150 26.15 22.51 38.59
N VAL A 151 25.24 21.87 37.86
CA VAL A 151 25.29 20.42 37.62
C VAL A 151 25.94 20.17 36.26
N ALA A 152 27.07 19.48 36.30
CA ALA A 152 27.73 18.93 35.13
C ALA A 152 26.93 17.73 34.59
N THR A 153 26.61 17.78 33.30
CA THR A 153 26.15 16.62 32.51
C THR A 153 26.68 16.75 31.08
N THR A 154 26.97 15.59 30.52
CA THR A 154 27.75 15.24 29.33
C THR A 154 27.25 15.83 28.01
N PRO A 155 28.11 15.90 26.96
CA PRO A 155 27.68 16.19 25.61
C PRO A 155 27.17 14.90 24.96
N ASP A 156 25.87 14.64 25.08
CA ASP A 156 25.18 13.70 24.20
C ASP A 156 24.50 14.53 23.09
N ASP A 157 25.36 14.96 22.17
CA ASP A 157 25.01 15.32 20.81
C ASP A 157 24.81 14.02 20.03
N ASP A 158 23.56 13.61 19.90
CA ASP A 158 23.10 12.81 18.76
C ASP A 158 21.64 13.20 18.50
N GLY A 159 21.51 14.39 17.88
CA GLY A 159 20.29 14.82 17.26
C GLY A 159 19.81 13.75 16.27
N ILE A 160 18.56 13.30 16.45
CA ILE A 160 17.87 12.44 15.49
C ILE A 160 17.64 13.27 14.22
N GLY A 161 18.66 13.31 13.38
CA GLY A 161 18.58 13.81 12.02
C GLY A 161 17.66 12.89 11.23
N ALA A 162 16.46 13.37 10.92
CA ALA A 162 15.63 12.86 9.84
C ALA A 162 16.41 13.03 8.52
N GLY A 163 17.28 12.07 8.24
CA GLY A 163 18.16 12.05 7.08
C GLY A 163 18.21 10.64 6.51
N THR A 164 17.37 10.41 5.50
CA THR A 164 17.48 9.35 4.50
C THR A 164 17.65 7.92 5.03
N ILE A 165 16.52 7.25 5.28
CA ILE A 165 16.50 5.79 5.37
C ILE A 165 16.80 5.27 3.95
N ASP A 166 18.06 4.94 3.72
CA ASP A 166 18.53 4.39 2.44
C ASP A 166 18.01 2.95 2.25
N TRP A 167 16.93 2.84 1.49
CA TRP A 167 16.39 1.59 0.97
C TRP A 167 16.93 1.33 -0.45
N ALA A 168 17.18 0.07 -0.79
CA ALA A 168 17.63 -0.34 -2.12
C ALA A 168 16.91 -1.62 -2.57
N ASP A 169 16.68 -1.78 -3.86
CA ASP A 169 16.04 -2.97 -4.41
C ASP A 169 17.05 -4.07 -4.68
N CYS A 170 16.66 -5.31 -4.41
CA CYS A 170 17.49 -6.46 -4.70
C CYS A 170 17.60 -6.65 -6.22
N PRO A 171 18.81 -6.65 -6.81
CA PRO A 171 18.98 -6.80 -8.26
C PRO A 171 18.57 -8.18 -8.81
N SER A 172 18.20 -9.12 -7.94
CA SER A 172 17.79 -10.47 -8.34
C SER A 172 16.32 -10.78 -8.23
N CYS A 173 15.61 -10.20 -7.27
CA CYS A 173 14.18 -10.46 -7.09
C CYS A 173 13.34 -9.19 -7.01
N GLY A 174 13.97 -8.00 -7.06
CA GLY A 174 13.27 -6.72 -6.98
C GLY A 174 12.83 -6.32 -5.57
N THR A 175 12.98 -7.20 -4.57
CA THR A 175 12.57 -6.90 -3.18
C THR A 175 13.41 -5.78 -2.57
N THR A 176 12.74 -4.74 -2.08
CA THR A 176 13.35 -3.63 -1.36
C THR A 176 13.87 -4.07 0.00
N HIS A 177 15.08 -3.63 0.33
CA HIS A 177 15.76 -3.97 1.58
C HIS A 177 16.56 -2.77 2.09
N HIS A 178 16.89 -2.79 3.38
CA HIS A 178 17.79 -1.80 3.96
C HIS A 178 19.17 -1.91 3.30
N ARG A 179 19.78 -0.79 2.89
CA ARG A 179 21.08 -0.81 2.20
C ARG A 179 22.23 -1.48 2.96
N ASN A 180 22.10 -1.61 4.29
CA ASN A 180 23.05 -2.30 5.17
C ASN A 180 22.79 -3.82 5.31
N ALA A 181 21.71 -4.34 4.72
CA ALA A 181 21.41 -5.76 4.71
C ALA A 181 22.47 -6.51 3.91
N LYS A 182 23.02 -7.59 4.48
CA LYS A 182 24.04 -8.41 3.81
C LYS A 182 23.44 -9.41 2.82
N PHE A 183 22.17 -9.78 3.00
CA PHE A 183 21.44 -10.75 2.20
C PHE A 183 19.98 -10.32 2.04
N CYS A 184 19.40 -10.58 0.86
CA CYS A 184 17.97 -10.37 0.60
C CYS A 184 17.16 -11.37 1.42
N ARG A 185 16.10 -10.91 2.09
CA ARG A 185 15.24 -11.76 2.92
C ARG A 185 14.34 -12.70 2.12
N GLU A 186 14.02 -12.32 0.88
CA GLU A 186 13.14 -13.10 0.02
C GLU A 186 13.90 -14.15 -0.79
N CYS A 187 14.93 -13.74 -1.55
CA CYS A 187 15.66 -14.67 -2.41
C CYS A 187 16.97 -15.20 -1.80
N GLY A 188 17.37 -14.75 -0.60
CA GLY A 188 18.60 -15.15 0.07
C GLY A 188 19.90 -14.62 -0.55
N ARG A 189 19.83 -13.87 -1.67
CA ARG A 189 21.02 -13.42 -2.40
C ARG A 189 21.84 -12.42 -1.61
N SER A 190 23.17 -12.53 -1.64
CA SER A 190 24.04 -11.56 -0.98
C SER A 190 24.00 -10.20 -1.68
N LEU A 191 23.90 -9.15 -0.87
CA LEU A 191 23.74 -7.75 -1.29
C LEU A 191 25.00 -6.93 -1.08
N ARG A 192 26.06 -7.53 -0.50
CA ARG A 192 27.38 -6.89 -0.44
C ARG A 192 28.02 -6.92 -1.82
N GLY A 193 27.94 -5.80 -2.51
CA GLY A 193 28.66 -5.57 -3.76
C GLY A 193 28.07 -4.41 -4.54
N GLY A 194 28.39 -3.19 -4.12
CA GLY A 194 28.15 -2.02 -4.95
C GLY A 194 28.90 -2.15 -6.29
N SER A 195 28.23 -1.68 -7.35
CA SER A 195 28.77 -1.37 -8.68
C SER A 195 29.66 -2.42 -9.32
N MET A 196 29.10 -3.16 -10.28
CA MET A 196 29.88 -3.57 -11.44
C MET A 196 29.12 -3.20 -12.70
N HIS A 197 29.69 -2.23 -13.42
CA HIS A 197 29.57 -2.11 -14.86
C HIS A 197 29.48 -3.50 -15.49
N ALA A 198 28.48 -3.69 -16.35
CA ALA A 198 28.39 -4.83 -17.23
C ALA A 198 29.67 -4.90 -18.08
N THR A 199 30.58 -5.78 -17.68
CA THR A 199 31.54 -6.38 -18.59
C THR A 199 30.89 -7.65 -19.12
N PRO A 200 30.78 -7.84 -20.44
CA PRO A 200 30.22 -9.06 -20.99
C PRO A 200 31.20 -10.20 -20.68
N VAL A 201 30.75 -11.15 -19.85
CA VAL A 201 31.48 -12.39 -19.61
C VAL A 201 31.40 -13.23 -20.88
N ALA A 202 32.56 -13.47 -21.50
CA ALA A 202 32.69 -14.39 -22.61
C ALA A 202 32.26 -15.80 -22.17
N HIS A 203 31.37 -16.43 -22.94
CA HIS A 203 31.00 -17.83 -22.79
C HIS A 203 32.24 -18.72 -22.99
N ASP A 204 32.57 -19.52 -21.98
CA ASP A 204 33.52 -20.62 -22.09
C ASP A 204 32.84 -21.78 -22.87
N PRO A 205 33.36 -22.22 -24.03
CA PRO A 205 32.69 -23.19 -24.90
C PRO A 205 32.73 -24.64 -24.40
N ALA A 206 33.33 -24.92 -23.24
CA ALA A 206 33.49 -26.28 -22.71
C ALA A 206 32.43 -26.71 -21.68
N ALA A 207 31.41 -25.89 -21.39
CA ALA A 207 30.34 -26.26 -20.47
C ALA A 207 29.24 -27.09 -21.17
N PRO A 208 28.79 -28.21 -20.60
CA PRO A 208 27.80 -29.07 -21.24
C PRO A 208 26.43 -28.37 -21.28
N LYS A 209 25.73 -28.50 -22.41
CA LYS A 209 24.47 -27.79 -22.65
C LYS A 209 23.36 -28.50 -21.89
N LEU A 210 22.71 -27.83 -20.96
CA LEU A 210 21.56 -28.40 -20.24
C LEU A 210 20.26 -27.95 -20.89
N ARG A 211 19.30 -28.88 -21.06
CA ARG A 211 17.95 -28.53 -21.52
C ARG A 211 16.89 -29.12 -20.60
N CYS A 212 15.94 -28.27 -20.22
CA CYS A 212 14.76 -28.67 -19.47
C CYS A 212 13.70 -29.19 -20.45
N ARG A 213 13.17 -30.39 -20.18
CA ARG A 213 12.22 -31.07 -21.08
C ARG A 213 10.79 -30.58 -20.91
N THR A 214 10.45 -30.14 -19.70
CA THR A 214 9.12 -29.66 -19.32
C THR A 214 9.33 -28.44 -18.44
N CYS A 215 9.02 -27.24 -18.95
CA CYS A 215 9.38 -25.99 -18.26
C CYS A 215 8.74 -25.91 -16.86
N GLY A 216 9.54 -26.24 -15.85
CA GLY A 216 9.13 -26.35 -14.45
C GLY A 216 10.25 -26.83 -13.54
N SER A 217 11.51 -26.48 -13.87
CA SER A 217 12.76 -26.62 -13.09
C SER A 217 13.15 -27.99 -12.52
N HIS A 218 12.34 -29.04 -12.66
CA HIS A 218 12.58 -30.32 -11.97
C HIS A 218 13.09 -31.45 -12.88
N ASP A 219 13.11 -31.26 -14.21
CA ASP A 219 13.58 -32.25 -15.19
C ASP A 219 14.59 -31.60 -16.15
N ILE A 220 15.88 -31.70 -15.83
CA ILE A 220 17.00 -31.16 -16.62
C ILE A 220 17.90 -32.30 -17.07
N GLU A 221 18.09 -32.43 -18.38
CA GLU A 221 19.01 -33.40 -18.99
C GLU A 221 20.26 -32.69 -19.55
N LEU A 222 21.39 -33.41 -19.54
CA LEU A 222 22.63 -33.03 -20.21
C LEU A 222 22.52 -33.36 -21.70
N LEU A 223 22.62 -32.35 -22.55
CA LEU A 223 22.89 -32.51 -23.97
C LEU A 223 24.41 -32.56 -24.14
N GLU A 224 24.90 -33.75 -24.50
CA GLU A 224 26.25 -33.94 -25.04
C GLU A 224 26.42 -33.22 -26.40
#